data_AF-A0A374W6Z8-F1
#
_entry.id   AF-A0A374W6Z8-F1
#
_cell.length_a   1.000
_cell.length_b   1.000
_cell.length_c   1.000
_cell.angle_alpha   90.00
_cell.angle_beta   90.00
_cell.angle_gamma   90.00
#
_symmetry.space_group_name_H-M   'P 1'
#
loop_
_entity.id
_entity.type
_entity.pdbx_description
1 polymer ?
#
loop_
_entity_poly.entity_id
_entity_poly.type
_entity_poly.pdbx_seq_one_letter_code
_entity_poly.pdbx_strand_id
1 'polypeptide(L)'
;MKAQEQSDKNVPEKWNIKSNLLYDATGTINLGFELPLAERWSLDVSGNYNGWNWKDNRKWKHWMAQPEVRLWTRQALRGHFFALHALGGQYNIGNVHFPFGLFKDLRDYRHDGWYAGGGIGYGYRWNFSRRWGMEAEAAVGYVRFDYKSYECFTCGEFLNNGTRNYVGPTKLAVSLVYRFGKKARREAPVPVPYIAPVDTVYRTDTVFIEKRDTVVLREEVKEVPAAPVIITRSEQLHLRYKQGNSDILPTFSTNAGELSRVRAMIDEVKSDKDAQIKRIVVLGYASPEGNEDSNLALSTRRATGLRNYLASQYPAQADLLTVVPGGEDWAGLLEAVEKDLLVPE
;
A
#
# COMPACT_ATOMS: atom_id res chain seq x y z
N MET A 1 17.54 -34.39 -21.27
CA MET A 1 16.61 -33.25 -21.28
C MET A 1 17.22 -32.15 -20.45
N LYS A 2 17.51 -31.02 -21.10
CA LYS A 2 18.21 -29.87 -20.52
C LYS A 2 17.35 -29.29 -19.40
N ALA A 3 17.83 -29.46 -18.17
CA ALA A 3 17.26 -28.78 -17.00
C ALA A 3 17.23 -27.28 -17.29
N GLN A 4 16.03 -26.71 -17.17
CA GLN A 4 15.70 -25.29 -17.26
C GLN A 4 16.32 -24.54 -16.07
N GLU A 5 17.63 -24.62 -15.93
CA GLU A 5 18.43 -23.91 -14.94
C GLU A 5 19.35 -22.94 -15.68
N GLN A 6 18.74 -22.00 -16.41
CA GLN A 6 19.44 -20.80 -16.82
C GLN A 6 18.48 -19.66 -17.12
N SER A 7 18.53 -18.67 -16.22
CA SER A 7 18.30 -17.26 -16.50
C SER A 7 16.85 -16.75 -16.54
N ASP A 8 16.10 -16.92 -15.45
CA ASP A 8 15.16 -15.86 -15.03
C ASP A 8 15.99 -14.74 -14.37
N LYS A 9 16.64 -13.94 -15.22
CA LYS A 9 17.31 -12.72 -14.81
C LYS A 9 16.25 -11.71 -14.37
N ASN A 10 16.10 -11.57 -13.05
CA ASN A 10 15.79 -10.35 -12.28
C ASN A 10 15.36 -9.12 -13.11
N VAL A 11 14.22 -9.20 -13.80
CA VAL A 11 13.49 -7.98 -14.17
C VAL A 11 12.66 -7.65 -12.94
N PRO A 12 12.87 -6.49 -12.28
CA PRO A 12 11.97 -6.09 -11.21
C PRO A 12 10.56 -5.94 -11.79
N GLU A 13 9.67 -6.90 -11.50
CA GLU A 13 8.27 -6.88 -11.94
C GLU A 13 7.47 -5.71 -11.37
N LYS A 14 8.09 -4.88 -10.52
CA LYS A 14 7.48 -3.75 -9.84
C LYS A 14 8.23 -2.48 -10.21
N TRP A 15 7.49 -1.48 -10.65
CA TRP A 15 8.02 -0.16 -10.97
C TRP A 15 7.04 0.92 -10.51
N ASN A 16 7.54 2.11 -10.22
CA ASN A 16 6.74 3.19 -9.69
C ASN A 16 6.83 4.43 -10.58
N ILE A 17 5.75 5.20 -10.60
CA ILE A 17 5.74 6.58 -11.08
C ILE A 17 5.51 7.50 -9.89
N LYS A 18 6.11 8.69 -9.92
CA LYS A 18 6.03 9.69 -8.87
C LYS A 18 5.76 11.09 -9.44
N SER A 19 4.99 11.90 -8.72
CA SER A 19 4.89 13.35 -8.92
C SER A 19 5.10 14.09 -7.60
N ASN A 20 6.05 15.02 -7.56
CA ASN A 20 6.36 15.90 -6.44
C ASN A 20 5.41 17.10 -6.41
N LEU A 21 4.51 17.11 -5.44
CA LEU A 21 3.48 18.12 -5.27
C LEU A 21 4.05 19.51 -4.98
N LEU A 22 5.28 19.59 -4.43
CA LEU A 22 5.94 20.88 -4.20
C LEU A 22 6.35 21.58 -5.50
N TYR A 23 6.74 20.82 -6.54
CA TYR A 23 7.03 21.40 -7.85
C TYR A 23 5.75 21.81 -8.57
N ASP A 24 4.67 21.05 -8.42
CA ASP A 24 3.37 21.37 -9.00
C ASP A 24 2.85 22.73 -8.47
N ALA A 25 3.08 23.03 -7.18
CA ALA A 25 2.76 24.33 -6.58
C ALA A 25 3.53 25.52 -7.20
N THR A 26 4.66 25.26 -7.87
CA THR A 26 5.45 26.28 -8.60
C THR A 26 5.10 26.36 -10.09
N GLY A 27 4.10 25.59 -10.55
CA GLY A 27 3.77 25.44 -11.97
C GLY A 27 4.83 24.65 -12.75
N THR A 28 5.67 23.89 -12.07
CA THR A 28 6.72 23.06 -12.67
C THR A 28 6.19 21.63 -12.77
N ILE A 29 5.95 21.16 -14.00
CA ILE A 29 5.58 19.77 -14.23
C ILE A 29 6.76 18.90 -13.87
N ASN A 30 6.51 17.78 -13.18
CA ASN A 30 7.57 16.86 -12.82
C ASN A 30 7.08 15.41 -12.88
N LEU A 31 8.01 14.50 -13.13
CA LEU A 31 7.73 13.07 -13.21
C LEU A 31 8.96 12.29 -12.74
N GLY A 32 8.75 11.31 -11.89
CA GLY A 32 9.76 10.37 -11.44
C GLY A 32 9.41 8.93 -11.80
N PHE A 33 10.42 8.14 -12.12
CA PHE A 33 10.30 6.70 -12.35
C PHE A 33 11.28 5.97 -11.44
N GLU A 34 10.78 4.99 -10.68
CA GLU A 34 11.59 4.28 -9.70
C GLU A 34 11.52 2.75 -9.89
N LEU A 35 12.69 2.13 -9.89
CA LEU A 35 12.91 0.69 -10.02
C LEU A 35 13.59 0.12 -8.77
N PRO A 36 13.04 -0.92 -8.12
CA PRO A 36 13.78 -1.69 -7.13
C PRO A 36 14.85 -2.53 -7.85
N LEU A 37 16.11 -2.38 -7.48
CA LEU A 37 17.24 -3.10 -8.08
C LEU A 37 17.64 -4.35 -7.27
N ALA A 38 17.47 -4.29 -5.95
CA ALA A 38 17.77 -5.39 -5.03
C ALA A 38 16.93 -5.25 -3.75
N GLU A 39 17.12 -6.16 -2.78
CA GLU A 39 16.34 -6.18 -1.53
C GLU A 39 16.30 -4.83 -0.80
N ARG A 40 17.38 -4.05 -0.88
CA ARG A 40 17.53 -2.76 -0.18
C ARG A 40 17.90 -1.61 -1.10
N TRP A 41 17.90 -1.81 -2.41
CA TRP A 41 18.35 -0.80 -3.37
C TRP A 41 17.26 -0.46 -4.37
N SER A 42 17.09 0.83 -4.67
CA SER A 42 16.31 1.30 -5.82
C SER A 42 17.08 2.36 -6.61
N LEU A 43 16.69 2.50 -7.88
CA LEU A 43 17.12 3.59 -8.74
C LEU A 43 15.89 4.42 -9.08
N ASP A 44 15.97 5.72 -8.82
CA ASP A 44 15.00 6.72 -9.19
C ASP A 44 15.57 7.61 -10.28
N VAL A 45 14.77 7.93 -11.29
CA VAL A 45 15.10 8.92 -12.30
C VAL A 45 13.94 9.88 -12.35
N SER A 46 14.18 11.12 -11.94
CA SER A 46 13.18 12.18 -11.93
C SER A 46 13.57 13.32 -12.85
N GLY A 47 12.57 13.98 -13.42
CA GLY A 47 12.75 15.16 -14.22
C GLY A 47 11.68 16.20 -13.91
N ASN A 48 12.02 17.46 -14.13
CA ASN A 48 11.09 18.56 -14.01
C ASN A 48 11.24 19.53 -15.20
N TYR A 49 10.14 20.22 -15.52
CA TYR A 49 10.05 21.14 -16.64
C TYR A 49 9.09 22.28 -16.33
N ASN A 50 9.53 23.50 -16.58
CA ASN A 50 8.68 24.68 -16.59
C ASN A 50 9.02 25.49 -17.85
N GLY A 51 8.08 25.58 -18.78
CA GLY A 51 8.26 26.28 -20.07
C GLY A 51 7.37 27.52 -20.22
N TRP A 52 6.59 27.84 -19.19
CA TRP A 52 5.46 28.76 -19.29
C TRP A 52 5.91 30.21 -19.37
N ASN A 53 5.04 31.05 -19.94
CA ASN A 53 5.17 32.50 -19.85
C ASN A 53 4.31 32.97 -18.69
N TRP A 54 4.94 33.66 -17.74
CA TRP A 54 4.28 34.16 -16.55
C TRP A 54 3.91 35.64 -16.70
N LYS A 55 2.87 36.09 -16.00
CA LYS A 55 2.50 37.52 -15.90
C LYS A 55 3.63 38.32 -15.22
N ASP A 56 3.60 39.64 -15.36
CA ASP A 56 4.60 40.57 -14.78
C ASP A 56 6.04 40.35 -15.25
N ASN A 57 6.22 39.90 -16.50
CA ASN A 57 7.54 39.66 -17.12
C ASN A 57 8.43 38.66 -16.36
N ARG A 58 7.87 37.84 -15.45
CA ARG A 58 8.62 36.80 -14.76
C ARG A 58 9.12 35.75 -15.75
N LYS A 59 10.43 35.52 -15.76
CA LYS A 59 11.06 34.42 -16.49
C LYS A 59 11.36 33.30 -15.50
N TRP A 60 10.65 32.20 -15.66
CA TRP A 60 10.86 31.00 -14.87
C TRP A 60 10.80 29.80 -15.80
N LYS A 61 11.85 29.63 -16.60
CA LYS A 61 11.96 28.50 -17.51
C LYS A 61 13.12 27.62 -17.11
N HIS A 62 12.89 26.32 -17.01
CA HIS A 62 13.95 25.37 -16.71
C HIS A 62 13.53 23.96 -17.08
N TRP A 63 14.53 23.11 -17.22
CA TRP A 63 14.36 21.67 -17.12
C TRP A 63 15.46 21.09 -16.24
N MET A 64 15.19 19.94 -15.64
CA MET A 64 16.16 19.19 -14.83
C MET A 64 15.97 17.70 -15.06
N ALA A 65 17.07 16.97 -15.04
CA ALA A 65 17.09 15.54 -14.78
C ALA A 65 17.87 15.26 -13.50
N GLN A 66 17.37 14.34 -12.68
CA GLN A 66 17.94 13.95 -11.40
C GLN A 66 17.85 12.43 -11.23
N PRO A 67 18.88 11.68 -11.68
CA PRO A 67 19.06 10.29 -11.30
C PRO A 67 19.53 10.16 -9.85
N GLU A 68 19.01 9.17 -9.16
CA GLU A 68 19.21 8.98 -7.73
C GLU A 68 19.25 7.49 -7.37
N VAL A 69 20.33 7.06 -6.73
CA VAL A 69 20.45 5.72 -6.16
C VAL A 69 20.04 5.79 -4.70
N ARG A 70 19.19 4.86 -4.27
CA ARG A 70 18.60 4.84 -2.94
C ARG A 70 18.92 3.56 -2.20
N LEU A 71 19.40 3.70 -0.98
CA LEU A 71 19.61 2.63 -0.02
C LEU A 71 18.53 2.65 1.05
N TRP A 72 17.74 1.59 1.13
CA TRP A 72 16.66 1.41 2.08
C TRP A 72 17.15 0.71 3.35
N THR A 73 16.57 1.08 4.48
CA THR A 73 16.95 0.54 5.80
C THR A 73 16.56 -0.93 5.98
N ARG A 74 15.37 -1.33 5.48
CA ARG A 74 14.85 -2.70 5.62
C ARG A 74 14.62 -3.37 4.27
N GLN A 75 13.70 -2.82 3.48
CA GLN A 75 13.33 -3.36 2.17
C GLN A 75 13.16 -2.20 1.19
N ALA A 76 13.54 -2.41 -0.06
CA ALA A 76 13.33 -1.48 -1.15
C ALA A 76 11.85 -1.03 -1.20
N LEU A 77 11.66 0.27 -1.40
CA LEU A 77 10.35 0.93 -1.53
C LEU A 77 9.50 0.95 -0.24
N ARG A 78 10.09 0.76 0.95
CA ARG A 78 9.37 0.76 2.24
C ARG A 78 10.15 1.49 3.34
N GLY A 79 9.54 2.51 3.96
CA GLY A 79 10.07 3.19 5.13
C GLY A 79 11.23 4.15 4.82
N HIS A 80 12.28 4.14 5.65
CA HIS A 80 13.42 5.06 5.55
C HIS A 80 14.41 4.67 4.46
N PHE A 81 14.93 5.68 3.75
CA PHE A 81 16.02 5.52 2.78
C PHE A 81 17.02 6.67 2.84
N PHE A 82 18.24 6.38 2.40
CA PHE A 82 19.28 7.35 2.10
C PHE A 82 19.46 7.41 0.58
N ALA A 83 19.68 8.60 0.05
CA ALA A 83 19.78 8.86 -1.37
C ALA A 83 21.13 9.48 -1.72
N LEU A 84 21.68 9.08 -2.86
CA LEU A 84 22.78 9.76 -3.53
C LEU A 84 22.28 10.14 -4.92
N HIS A 85 22.25 11.43 -5.24
CA HIS A 85 21.74 11.92 -6.51
C HIS A 85 22.78 12.77 -7.26
N ALA A 86 22.70 12.70 -8.59
CA ALA A 86 23.24 13.72 -9.47
C ALA A 86 22.08 14.53 -10.02
N LEU A 87 22.31 15.80 -10.34
CA LEU A 87 21.31 16.67 -10.93
C LEU A 87 21.94 17.55 -12.00
N GLY A 88 21.16 17.90 -13.02
CA GLY A 88 21.59 18.87 -14.00
C GLY A 88 20.48 19.25 -14.95
N GLY A 89 20.70 20.37 -15.65
CA GLY A 89 19.71 20.90 -16.56
C GLY A 89 20.07 22.28 -17.05
N GLN A 90 19.09 22.93 -17.67
CA GLN A 90 19.21 24.30 -18.15
C GLN A 90 18.12 25.16 -17.54
N TYR A 91 18.42 26.45 -17.42
CA TYR A 91 17.51 27.41 -16.83
C TYR A 91 17.63 28.75 -17.51
N ASN A 92 16.53 29.47 -17.49
CA ASN A 92 16.38 30.82 -17.96
C ASN A 92 15.44 31.53 -17.00
N ILE A 93 16.03 32.16 -15.99
CA ILE A 93 15.33 32.68 -14.81
C ILE A 93 15.64 34.15 -14.62
N GLY A 94 14.63 34.96 -14.31
CA GLY A 94 14.75 36.37 -13.98
C GLY A 94 13.43 36.91 -13.43
N ASN A 95 13.51 37.93 -12.59
CA ASN A 95 12.38 38.50 -11.82
C ASN A 95 11.71 37.45 -10.92
N VAL A 96 12.50 36.65 -10.19
CA VAL A 96 12.01 35.63 -9.27
C VAL A 96 12.52 35.88 -7.86
N HIS A 97 11.60 35.86 -6.88
CA HIS A 97 11.91 36.03 -5.48
C HIS A 97 12.04 34.66 -4.81
N PHE A 98 13.27 34.22 -4.55
CA PHE A 98 13.50 33.01 -3.78
C PHE A 98 13.38 33.26 -2.26
N PRO A 99 12.85 32.29 -1.51
CA PRO A 99 12.72 32.39 -0.06
C PRO A 99 14.10 32.44 0.61
N PHE A 100 14.15 33.01 1.83
CA PHE A 100 15.37 33.11 2.67
C PHE A 100 16.53 33.90 2.03
N GLY A 101 16.26 34.73 1.02
CA GLY A 101 17.29 35.54 0.36
C GLY A 101 18.29 34.73 -0.45
N LEU A 102 17.94 33.51 -0.85
CA LEU A 102 18.69 32.74 -1.84
C LEU A 102 18.64 33.46 -3.19
N PHE A 103 19.73 33.39 -3.96
CA PHE A 103 19.81 33.92 -5.34
C PHE A 103 19.22 35.34 -5.54
N LYS A 104 19.59 36.30 -4.69
CA LYS A 104 19.07 37.69 -4.75
C LYS A 104 19.26 38.34 -6.12
N ASP A 105 20.35 37.99 -6.82
CA ASP A 105 20.71 38.55 -8.12
C ASP A 105 19.66 38.22 -9.21
N LEU A 106 18.89 37.14 -9.05
CA LEU A 106 17.79 36.77 -9.97
C LEU A 106 16.55 37.66 -9.86
N ARG A 107 16.55 38.61 -8.90
CA ARG A 107 15.52 39.64 -8.79
C ARG A 107 15.74 40.72 -9.84
N ASP A 108 16.98 41.14 -10.02
CA ASP A 108 17.35 42.30 -10.82
C ASP A 108 17.95 41.90 -12.18
N TYR A 109 18.55 40.71 -12.27
CA TYR A 109 19.17 40.18 -13.49
C TYR A 109 18.49 38.90 -13.98
N ARG A 110 18.55 38.69 -15.29
CA ARG A 110 18.18 37.42 -15.91
C ARG A 110 19.43 36.59 -16.15
N HIS A 111 19.37 35.32 -15.76
CA HIS A 111 20.43 34.34 -15.99
C HIS A 111 19.93 33.21 -16.89
N ASP A 112 20.68 32.96 -17.95
CA ASP A 112 20.44 31.88 -18.91
C ASP A 112 21.67 30.98 -18.97
N GLY A 113 21.51 29.69 -18.68
CA GLY A 113 22.66 28.82 -18.52
C GLY A 113 22.31 27.39 -18.17
N TRP A 114 23.35 26.66 -17.74
CA TRP A 114 23.25 25.27 -17.31
C TRP A 114 23.81 25.10 -15.91
N TYR A 115 23.39 24.01 -15.28
CA TYR A 115 23.91 23.62 -13.98
C TYR A 115 24.09 22.12 -13.91
N ALA A 116 25.06 21.71 -13.12
CA ALA A 116 25.28 20.31 -12.79
C ALA A 116 25.78 20.20 -11.36
N GLY A 117 25.41 19.12 -10.69
CA GLY A 117 25.75 18.92 -9.29
C GLY A 117 25.35 17.54 -8.80
N GLY A 118 25.48 17.38 -7.49
CA GLY A 118 25.07 16.17 -6.81
C GLY A 118 24.97 16.40 -5.31
N GLY A 119 24.31 15.47 -4.65
CA GLY A 119 24.01 15.60 -3.24
C GLY A 119 23.59 14.29 -2.62
N ILE A 120 23.41 14.36 -1.30
CA ILE A 120 22.90 13.26 -0.49
C ILE A 120 21.56 13.66 0.12
N GLY A 121 20.67 12.69 0.26
CA GLY A 121 19.33 12.89 0.76
C GLY A 121 18.94 11.84 1.77
N TYR A 122 17.90 12.18 2.52
CA TYR A 122 17.20 11.26 3.40
C TYR A 122 15.71 11.42 3.20
N GLY A 123 15.00 10.30 3.18
CA GLY A 123 13.56 10.30 2.99
C GLY A 123 12.86 9.16 3.68
N TYR A 124 11.54 9.28 3.69
CA TYR A 124 10.62 8.29 4.22
C TYR A 124 9.46 8.07 3.26
N ARG A 125 9.07 6.81 3.12
CA ARG A 125 7.93 6.40 2.29
C ARG A 125 6.81 5.77 3.10
N TRP A 126 5.63 6.35 2.97
CA TRP A 126 4.36 5.79 3.42
C TRP A 126 3.68 5.07 2.27
N ASN A 127 3.33 3.79 2.45
CA ASN A 127 2.55 3.04 1.48
C ASN A 127 1.15 2.82 2.07
N PHE A 128 0.17 3.60 1.65
CA PHE A 128 -1.19 3.53 2.18
C PHE A 128 -2.04 2.45 1.49
N SER A 129 -1.88 2.18 0.20
CA SER A 129 -2.63 1.09 -0.45
C SER A 129 -1.73 0.07 -1.15
N ARG A 130 -2.30 -0.81 -1.98
CA ARG A 130 -1.49 -1.70 -2.83
C ARG A 130 -0.80 -0.97 -3.98
N ARG A 131 -1.35 0.15 -4.42
CA ARG A 131 -0.87 0.92 -5.57
C ARG A 131 -0.36 2.29 -5.19
N TRP A 132 -0.87 2.90 -4.14
CA TRP A 132 -0.59 4.28 -3.83
C TRP A 132 0.26 4.45 -2.57
N GLY A 133 1.19 5.40 -2.63
CA GLY A 133 2.06 5.78 -1.52
C GLY A 133 2.40 7.27 -1.59
N MET A 134 3.01 7.78 -0.54
CA MET A 134 3.60 9.10 -0.48
C MET A 134 5.04 8.99 -0.01
N GLU A 135 5.87 9.93 -0.44
CA GLU A 135 7.28 9.99 -0.08
C GLU A 135 7.65 11.42 0.29
N ALA A 136 8.31 11.60 1.43
CA ALA A 136 8.95 12.86 1.78
C ALA A 136 10.47 12.69 1.70
N GLU A 137 11.15 13.65 1.08
CA GLU A 137 12.59 13.63 0.94
C GLU A 137 13.17 15.04 1.06
N ALA A 138 14.27 15.15 1.80
CA ALA A 138 15.09 16.35 1.84
C ALA A 138 16.54 15.98 1.51
N ALA A 139 17.17 16.80 0.68
CA ALA A 139 18.54 16.57 0.25
C ALA A 139 19.37 17.85 0.20
N VAL A 140 20.66 17.69 0.48
CA VAL A 140 21.67 18.76 0.43
C VAL A 140 22.79 18.34 -0.51
N GLY A 141 23.38 19.32 -1.19
CA GLY A 141 24.39 19.03 -2.19
C GLY A 141 25.13 20.26 -2.67
N TYR A 142 25.99 20.00 -3.65
CA TYR A 142 26.80 20.99 -4.33
C TYR A 142 26.34 21.10 -5.80
N VAL A 143 26.15 22.33 -6.27
CA VAL A 143 25.76 22.61 -7.65
C VAL A 143 26.65 23.71 -8.21
N ARG A 144 27.18 23.47 -9.41
CA ARG A 144 27.89 24.49 -10.20
C ARG A 144 26.96 25.02 -11.28
N PHE A 145 26.86 26.34 -11.35
CA PHE A 145 26.12 27.09 -12.35
C PHE A 145 27.09 27.79 -13.29
N ASP A 146 26.77 27.76 -14.58
CA ASP A 146 27.44 28.51 -15.63
C ASP A 146 26.38 29.22 -16.46
N TYR A 147 26.48 30.55 -16.56
CA TYR A 147 25.39 31.36 -17.10
C TYR A 147 25.85 32.64 -17.76
N LYS A 148 25.00 33.14 -18.65
CA LYS A 148 25.04 34.47 -19.22
C LYS A 148 24.10 35.38 -18.45
N SER A 149 24.59 36.54 -18.04
CA SER A 149 23.79 37.57 -17.34
C SER A 149 23.26 38.60 -18.33
N TYR A 150 22.02 39.02 -18.12
CA TYR A 150 21.35 40.04 -18.92
C TYR A 150 20.68 41.08 -18.00
N GLU A 151 20.70 42.34 -18.44
CA GLU A 151 20.27 43.50 -17.65
C GLU A 151 18.74 43.57 -17.44
N CYS A 152 17.93 42.96 -18.32
CA CYS A 152 16.46 43.06 -18.31
C CYS A 152 15.78 41.71 -18.60
N PHE A 153 14.60 41.47 -18.00
CA PHE A 153 13.83 40.21 -18.07
C PHE A 153 13.28 39.88 -19.48
N THR A 154 13.01 40.90 -20.28
CA THR A 154 12.40 40.78 -21.62
C THR A 154 13.38 41.01 -22.77
N CYS A 155 14.28 41.99 -22.66
CA CYS A 155 15.16 42.45 -23.73
C CYS A 155 16.50 42.99 -23.20
N GLY A 156 17.13 42.27 -22.27
CA GLY A 156 18.42 42.68 -21.70
C GLY A 156 19.58 42.49 -22.67
N GLU A 157 20.48 43.47 -22.72
CA GLU A 157 21.79 43.31 -23.33
C GLU A 157 22.61 42.28 -22.53
N PHE A 158 23.48 41.57 -23.24
CA PHE A 158 24.43 40.67 -22.61
C PHE A 158 25.40 41.47 -21.74
N LEU A 159 25.50 41.12 -20.46
CA LEU A 159 26.39 41.77 -19.52
C LEU A 159 27.72 41.03 -19.43
N ASN A 160 27.67 39.77 -19.01
CA ASN A 160 28.86 38.95 -18.78
C ASN A 160 28.52 37.46 -18.72
N ASN A 161 29.56 36.64 -18.78
CA ASN A 161 29.49 35.25 -18.37
C ASN A 161 29.86 35.16 -16.89
N GLY A 162 29.15 34.33 -16.13
CA GLY A 162 29.38 34.09 -14.72
C GLY A 162 29.42 32.60 -14.41
N THR A 163 30.16 32.26 -13.36
CA THR A 163 30.07 30.93 -12.74
C THR A 163 29.79 31.10 -11.26
N ARG A 164 28.99 30.21 -10.69
CA ARG A 164 28.65 30.24 -9.26
C ARG A 164 28.59 28.83 -8.72
N ASN A 165 29.21 28.62 -7.57
CA ASN A 165 29.09 27.38 -6.82
C ASN A 165 28.07 27.58 -5.69
N TYR A 166 27.19 26.62 -5.51
CA TYR A 166 26.14 26.62 -4.49
C TYR A 166 26.27 25.37 -3.64
N VAL A 167 26.20 25.55 -2.32
CA VAL A 167 26.09 24.46 -1.34
C VAL A 167 24.85 24.73 -0.52
N GLY A 168 23.92 23.78 -0.48
CA GLY A 168 22.68 23.94 0.27
C GLY A 168 21.64 22.89 -0.11
N PRO A 169 20.35 23.15 0.21
CA PRO A 169 19.26 22.28 -0.21
C PRO A 169 19.23 22.12 -1.74
N THR A 170 19.29 20.88 -2.21
CA THR A 170 19.21 20.52 -3.64
C THR A 170 17.89 19.83 -4.00
N LYS A 171 17.20 19.25 -3.01
CA LYS A 171 15.89 18.63 -3.19
C LYS A 171 15.03 18.82 -1.94
N LEU A 172 13.78 19.19 -2.17
CA LEU A 172 12.70 19.04 -1.21
C LEU A 172 11.51 18.44 -1.97
N ALA A 173 11.04 17.29 -1.53
CA ALA A 173 9.98 16.58 -2.21
C ALA A 173 8.92 16.06 -1.24
N VAL A 174 7.66 16.25 -1.66
CA VAL A 174 6.50 15.53 -1.14
C VAL A 174 5.82 14.90 -2.35
N SER A 175 6.16 13.64 -2.62
CA SER A 175 5.79 12.95 -3.85
C SER A 175 4.62 12.01 -3.64
N LEU A 176 3.60 12.11 -4.50
CA LEU A 176 2.59 11.09 -4.67
C LEU A 176 3.18 9.97 -5.54
N VAL A 177 3.02 8.72 -5.11
CA VAL A 177 3.64 7.55 -5.73
C VAL A 177 2.58 6.55 -6.15
N TYR A 178 2.62 6.13 -7.42
CA TYR A 178 1.81 5.04 -7.95
C TYR A 178 2.69 3.84 -8.31
N ARG A 179 2.25 2.64 -7.95
CA ARG A 179 2.99 1.38 -8.11
C ARG A 179 2.30 0.46 -9.10
N PHE A 180 3.11 -0.05 -10.02
CA PHE A 180 2.74 -1.05 -11.00
C PHE A 180 3.46 -2.37 -10.70
N GLY A 181 2.90 -3.47 -11.21
CA GLY A 181 3.43 -4.82 -11.02
C GLY A 181 2.42 -5.81 -10.45
N LYS A 182 2.62 -7.09 -10.75
CA LYS A 182 1.81 -8.18 -10.19
C LYS A 182 2.26 -8.46 -8.75
N LYS A 183 1.33 -8.86 -7.88
CA LYS A 183 1.71 -9.48 -6.60
C LYS A 183 2.56 -10.70 -6.95
N ALA A 184 3.72 -10.85 -6.32
CA ALA A 184 4.29 -12.19 -6.18
C ALA A 184 3.15 -13.05 -5.64
N ARG A 185 2.72 -14.05 -6.41
CA ARG A 185 1.75 -15.02 -5.93
C ARG A 185 2.38 -15.56 -4.66
N ARG A 186 1.80 -15.24 -3.50
CA ARG A 186 2.06 -16.07 -2.32
C ARG A 186 1.61 -17.43 -2.81
N GLU A 187 2.56 -18.32 -3.12
CA GLU A 187 2.22 -19.73 -3.24
C GLU A 187 1.46 -20.01 -1.95
N ALA A 188 0.18 -20.37 -2.10
CA ALA A 188 -0.56 -20.86 -0.96
C ALA A 188 0.35 -21.94 -0.34
N PRO A 189 0.51 -21.99 0.99
CA PRO A 189 1.15 -23.14 1.60
C PRO A 189 0.54 -24.35 0.91
N VAL A 190 1.38 -25.21 0.31
CA VAL A 190 0.91 -26.41 -0.38
C VAL A 190 -0.15 -27.00 0.53
N PRO A 191 -1.42 -27.09 0.10
CA PRO A 191 -2.47 -27.59 0.98
C PRO A 191 -1.94 -28.93 1.48
N VAL A 192 -1.70 -29.02 2.80
CA VAL A 192 -1.41 -30.30 3.42
C VAL A 192 -2.51 -31.21 2.89
N PRO A 193 -2.20 -32.26 2.12
CA PRO A 193 -3.22 -33.03 1.47
C PRO A 193 -4.21 -33.43 2.55
N TYR A 194 -5.47 -33.01 2.39
CA TYR A 194 -6.53 -33.42 3.27
C TYR A 194 -6.57 -34.94 3.20
N ILE A 195 -6.06 -35.59 4.25
CA ILE A 195 -6.28 -37.00 4.45
C ILE A 195 -7.75 -37.08 4.83
N ALA A 196 -8.60 -37.42 3.86
CA ALA A 196 -9.97 -37.79 4.18
C ALA A 196 -9.90 -38.86 5.28
N PRO A 197 -10.65 -38.73 6.39
CA PRO A 197 -10.75 -39.83 7.33
C PRO A 197 -11.16 -41.05 6.52
N VAL A 198 -10.34 -42.10 6.57
CA VAL A 198 -10.69 -43.37 5.95
C VAL A 198 -11.96 -43.82 6.65
N ASP A 199 -13.07 -43.84 5.91
CA ASP A 199 -14.34 -44.39 6.37
C ASP A 199 -14.14 -45.88 6.66
N THR A 200 -13.71 -46.17 7.88
CA THR A 200 -13.57 -47.54 8.36
C THR A 200 -14.95 -47.93 8.87
N VAL A 201 -15.83 -48.31 7.94
CA VAL A 201 -17.12 -48.90 8.28
C VAL A 201 -16.86 -50.34 8.74
N TYR A 202 -16.93 -50.59 10.04
CA TYR A 202 -17.08 -51.96 10.53
C TYR A 202 -18.54 -52.37 10.31
N ARG A 203 -18.79 -53.25 9.34
CA ARG A 203 -20.05 -53.99 9.27
C ARG A 203 -19.86 -55.35 9.95
N THR A 204 -20.54 -55.56 11.08
CA THR A 204 -20.67 -56.88 11.68
C THR A 204 -21.83 -57.59 10.99
N ASP A 205 -21.55 -58.57 10.14
CA ASP A 205 -22.59 -59.40 9.54
C ASP A 205 -23.09 -60.40 10.59
N THR A 206 -24.37 -60.30 10.96
CA THR A 206 -25.06 -61.39 11.67
C THR A 206 -25.77 -62.25 10.64
N VAL A 207 -25.24 -63.45 10.40
CA VAL A 207 -25.83 -64.43 9.49
C VAL A 207 -26.91 -65.23 10.23
N PHE A 208 -28.15 -65.15 9.78
CA PHE A 208 -29.17 -66.16 10.09
C PHE A 208 -29.38 -67.01 8.84
N ILE A 209 -29.08 -68.31 8.95
CA ILE A 209 -29.38 -69.29 7.91
C ILE A 209 -30.75 -69.89 8.22
N GLU A 210 -31.74 -69.60 7.38
CA GLU A 210 -32.86 -70.52 7.17
C GLU A 210 -32.94 -70.92 5.70
N LYS A 211 -33.05 -72.24 5.49
CA LYS A 211 -33.08 -72.94 4.21
C LYS A 211 -34.36 -72.65 3.42
N ARG A 212 -34.23 -72.25 2.14
CA ARG A 212 -34.68 -72.94 0.90
C ARG A 212 -34.89 -71.96 -0.26
N ASP A 213 -34.26 -72.31 -1.37
CA ASP A 213 -34.50 -71.94 -2.78
C ASP A 213 -35.54 -70.84 -3.07
N THR A 214 -35.08 -69.63 -3.43
CA THR A 214 -35.52 -68.85 -4.60
C THR A 214 -34.51 -67.71 -4.84
N VAL A 215 -33.96 -67.59 -6.06
CA VAL A 215 -33.08 -66.49 -6.46
C VAL A 215 -33.92 -65.24 -6.72
N VAL A 216 -33.81 -64.22 -5.87
CA VAL A 216 -34.32 -62.87 -6.15
C VAL A 216 -33.11 -61.97 -6.38
N LEU A 217 -32.84 -61.63 -7.65
CA LEU A 217 -31.92 -60.55 -7.99
C LEU A 217 -32.67 -59.23 -7.74
N ARG A 218 -32.42 -58.62 -6.58
CA ARG A 218 -32.86 -57.27 -6.27
C ARG A 218 -31.69 -56.33 -6.57
N GLU A 219 -31.78 -55.54 -7.64
CA GLU A 219 -30.82 -54.46 -7.88
C GLU A 219 -30.93 -53.45 -6.72
N GLU A 220 -29.87 -53.35 -5.92
CA GLU A 220 -29.70 -52.28 -4.94
C GLU A 220 -29.49 -50.97 -5.71
N VAL A 221 -30.53 -50.16 -5.86
CA VAL A 221 -30.40 -48.78 -6.32
C VAL A 221 -29.65 -48.02 -5.23
N LYS A 222 -28.36 -47.76 -5.49
CA LYS A 222 -27.48 -47.01 -4.60
C LYS A 222 -27.87 -45.53 -4.68
N GLU A 223 -28.72 -45.06 -3.76
CA GLU A 223 -28.93 -43.62 -3.58
C GLU A 223 -27.59 -42.98 -3.20
N VAL A 224 -27.07 -42.14 -4.10
CA VAL A 224 -25.89 -41.32 -3.83
C VAL A 224 -26.37 -40.14 -2.98
N PRO A 225 -25.97 -40.01 -1.70
CA PRO A 225 -26.39 -38.89 -0.88
C PRO A 225 -25.89 -37.58 -1.51
N ALA A 226 -26.78 -36.58 -1.61
CA ALA A 226 -26.45 -35.27 -2.16
C ALA A 226 -25.31 -34.62 -1.36
N ALA A 227 -24.35 -34.02 -2.05
CA ALA A 227 -23.23 -33.34 -1.42
C ALA A 227 -23.71 -32.18 -0.53
N PRO A 228 -23.06 -31.93 0.62
CA PRO A 228 -23.47 -30.85 1.52
C PRO A 228 -23.28 -29.47 0.87
N VAL A 229 -24.29 -28.61 0.98
CA VAL A 229 -24.26 -27.22 0.50
C VAL A 229 -23.55 -26.32 1.52
N ILE A 230 -22.54 -25.56 1.08
CA ILE A 230 -21.80 -24.63 1.93
C ILE A 230 -22.40 -23.22 1.77
N ILE A 231 -22.93 -22.66 2.87
CA ILE A 231 -23.50 -21.31 2.91
C ILE A 231 -22.60 -20.39 3.74
N THR A 232 -22.33 -19.18 3.24
CA THR A 232 -21.56 -18.15 3.96
C THR A 232 -22.50 -17.06 4.49
N ARG A 233 -22.34 -16.70 5.77
CA ARG A 233 -22.99 -15.56 6.41
C ARG A 233 -21.95 -14.54 6.86
N SER A 234 -22.25 -13.26 6.74
CA SER A 234 -21.35 -12.16 7.09
C SER A 234 -22.12 -11.03 7.76
N GLU A 235 -21.54 -10.45 8.82
CA GLU A 235 -22.10 -9.31 9.55
C GLU A 235 -20.98 -8.29 9.79
N GLN A 236 -21.27 -6.99 9.60
CA GLN A 236 -20.33 -5.90 9.86
C GLN A 236 -20.62 -5.25 11.20
N LEU A 237 -19.55 -5.04 11.99
CA LEU A 237 -19.64 -4.52 13.35
C LEU A 237 -18.80 -3.25 13.51
N HIS A 238 -19.35 -2.27 14.23
CA HIS A 238 -18.72 -0.99 14.55
C HIS A 238 -18.45 -0.89 16.05
N LEU A 239 -17.41 -1.61 16.50
CA LEU A 239 -17.02 -1.67 17.91
C LEU A 239 -16.23 -0.41 18.33
N ARG A 240 -16.60 0.16 19.48
CA ARG A 240 -15.97 1.31 20.13
C ARG A 240 -15.02 0.85 21.24
N TYR A 241 -13.93 1.58 21.40
CA TYR A 241 -12.89 1.26 22.39
C TYR A 241 -12.55 2.52 23.21
N LYS A 242 -12.13 2.34 24.45
CA LYS A 242 -11.53 3.43 25.23
C LYS A 242 -10.20 3.84 24.58
N GLN A 243 -9.84 5.11 24.72
CA GLN A 243 -8.58 5.62 24.18
C GLN A 243 -7.39 4.78 24.69
N GLY A 244 -6.49 4.39 23.78
CA GLY A 244 -5.32 3.57 24.11
C GLY A 244 -5.61 2.10 24.43
N ASN A 245 -6.86 1.63 24.31
CA ASN A 245 -7.24 0.25 24.62
C ASN A 245 -7.75 -0.50 23.38
N SER A 246 -7.52 -1.81 23.32
CA SER A 246 -7.99 -2.73 22.28
C SER A 246 -8.92 -3.84 22.80
N ASP A 247 -9.13 -3.91 24.11
CA ASP A 247 -10.02 -4.88 24.73
C ASP A 247 -11.47 -4.48 24.53
N ILE A 248 -12.31 -5.47 24.25
CA ILE A 248 -13.74 -5.26 24.08
C ILE A 248 -14.38 -5.07 25.44
N LEU A 249 -15.07 -3.95 25.58
CA LEU A 249 -15.94 -3.66 26.71
C LEU A 249 -17.39 -3.73 26.22
N PRO A 250 -18.15 -4.80 26.53
CA PRO A 250 -19.51 -4.98 25.99
C PRO A 250 -20.47 -3.83 26.35
N THR A 251 -20.29 -3.22 27.52
CA THR A 251 -21.13 -2.12 28.01
C THR A 251 -20.66 -0.73 27.57
N PHE A 252 -19.57 -0.62 26.80
CA PHE A 252 -19.03 0.66 26.39
C PHE A 252 -19.71 1.17 25.11
N SER A 253 -20.28 2.38 25.18
CA SER A 253 -20.93 3.04 24.03
C SER A 253 -21.98 2.13 23.39
N THR A 254 -21.93 1.92 22.07
CA THR A 254 -22.90 1.11 21.31
C THR A 254 -22.55 -0.37 21.22
N ASN A 255 -21.49 -0.83 21.90
CA ASN A 255 -20.97 -2.19 21.75
C ASN A 255 -22.00 -3.27 22.09
N ALA A 256 -22.86 -3.06 23.09
CA ALA A 256 -23.86 -4.05 23.48
C ALA A 256 -24.81 -4.41 22.32
N GLY A 257 -25.17 -3.41 21.50
CA GLY A 257 -26.01 -3.61 20.32
C GLY A 257 -25.27 -4.37 19.23
N GLU A 258 -24.05 -3.93 18.89
CA GLU A 258 -23.18 -4.58 17.90
C GLU A 258 -22.92 -6.05 18.25
N LEU A 259 -22.54 -6.32 19.50
CA LEU A 259 -22.27 -7.67 19.98
C LEU A 259 -23.53 -8.54 20.03
N SER A 260 -24.72 -7.95 20.20
CA SER A 260 -25.97 -8.70 20.16
C SER A 260 -26.35 -9.11 18.73
N ARG A 261 -26.05 -8.29 17.71
CA ARG A 261 -26.30 -8.66 16.31
C ARG A 261 -25.48 -9.88 15.86
N VAL A 262 -24.18 -9.89 16.15
CA VAL A 262 -23.34 -11.05 15.80
C VAL A 262 -23.70 -12.30 16.58
N ARG A 263 -24.11 -12.17 17.85
CA ARG A 263 -24.60 -13.31 18.65
C ARG A 263 -25.89 -13.88 18.06
N ALA A 264 -26.85 -13.03 17.71
CA ALA A 264 -28.08 -13.47 17.07
C ALA A 264 -27.81 -14.26 15.77
N MET A 265 -26.87 -13.80 14.93
CA MET A 265 -26.46 -14.52 13.72
C MET A 265 -25.87 -15.91 14.03
N ILE A 266 -25.02 -16.01 15.06
CA ILE A 266 -24.41 -17.29 15.46
C ILE A 266 -25.47 -18.23 16.05
N ASP A 267 -26.36 -17.70 16.89
CA ASP A 267 -27.43 -18.46 17.53
C ASP A 267 -28.44 -19.00 16.52
N GLU A 268 -28.77 -18.21 15.49
CA GLU A 268 -29.62 -18.64 14.37
C GLU A 268 -29.03 -19.86 13.68
N VAL A 269 -27.77 -19.80 13.24
CA VAL A 269 -27.10 -20.91 12.54
C VAL A 269 -26.92 -22.12 13.46
N LYS A 270 -26.71 -21.90 14.76
CA LYS A 270 -26.58 -22.99 15.75
C LYS A 270 -27.91 -23.68 16.04
N SER A 271 -29.03 -22.97 15.90
CA SER A 271 -30.37 -23.52 16.14
C SER A 271 -30.90 -24.37 14.98
N ASP A 272 -30.28 -24.25 13.81
CA ASP A 272 -30.58 -25.04 12.63
C ASP A 272 -30.03 -26.47 12.78
N LYS A 273 -30.92 -27.47 12.70
CA LYS A 273 -30.58 -28.89 12.86
C LYS A 273 -29.87 -29.47 11.64
N ASP A 274 -29.99 -28.81 10.49
CA ASP A 274 -29.43 -29.26 9.22
C ASP A 274 -28.13 -28.51 8.88
N ALA A 275 -27.76 -27.51 9.69
CA ALA A 275 -26.53 -26.75 9.51
C ALA A 275 -25.46 -27.09 10.58
N GLN A 276 -24.20 -27.10 10.15
CA GLN A 276 -23.06 -27.18 11.05
C GLN A 276 -22.11 -26.02 10.77
N ILE A 277 -21.77 -25.26 11.82
CA ILE A 277 -20.73 -24.24 11.74
C ILE A 277 -19.39 -24.95 11.49
N LYS A 278 -18.77 -24.69 10.35
CA LYS A 278 -17.44 -25.23 10.00
C LYS A 278 -16.30 -24.29 10.35
N ARG A 279 -16.52 -22.97 10.28
CA ARG A 279 -15.50 -21.95 10.56
C ARG A 279 -16.16 -20.61 10.86
N ILE A 280 -15.60 -19.87 11.80
CA ILE A 280 -15.93 -18.46 12.04
C ILE A 280 -14.65 -17.65 11.83
N VAL A 281 -14.71 -16.66 10.93
CA VAL A 281 -13.56 -15.81 10.61
C VAL A 281 -13.82 -14.42 11.15
N VAL A 282 -12.96 -13.95 12.04
CA VAL A 282 -12.99 -12.59 12.57
C VAL A 282 -11.98 -11.75 11.80
N LEU A 283 -12.49 -10.85 10.95
CA LEU A 283 -11.71 -9.86 10.21
C LEU A 283 -11.66 -8.57 11.03
N GLY A 284 -10.45 -8.11 11.39
CA GLY A 284 -10.27 -6.83 12.08
C GLY A 284 -9.68 -5.79 11.17
N TYR A 285 -10.21 -4.58 11.22
CA TYR A 285 -9.61 -3.42 10.58
C TYR A 285 -9.35 -2.29 11.57
N ALA A 286 -8.42 -1.42 11.21
CA ALA A 286 -8.14 -0.16 11.87
C ALA A 286 -8.46 0.99 10.91
N SER A 287 -8.81 2.14 11.47
CA SER A 287 -8.87 3.38 10.68
C SER A 287 -7.49 3.66 10.07
N PRO A 288 -7.42 4.21 8.85
CA PRO A 288 -6.17 4.53 8.16
C PRO A 288 -5.49 5.78 8.76
N GLU A 289 -5.17 5.72 10.04
CA GLU A 289 -4.49 6.79 10.79
C GLU A 289 -3.12 6.28 11.27
N GLY A 290 -2.03 6.97 10.91
CA GLY A 290 -0.68 6.60 11.36
C GLY A 290 0.05 5.60 10.45
N ASN A 291 0.86 4.71 11.05
CA ASN A 291 1.72 3.76 10.34
C ASN A 291 1.03 2.40 10.11
N GLU A 292 1.22 1.81 8.93
CA GLU A 292 0.72 0.48 8.54
C GLU A 292 1.04 -0.60 9.60
N ASP A 293 2.28 -0.66 10.10
CA ASP A 293 2.66 -1.68 11.09
C ASP A 293 1.86 -1.50 12.41
N SER A 294 1.62 -0.26 12.81
CA SER A 294 0.82 0.08 13.99
C SER A 294 -0.65 -0.26 13.80
N ASN A 295 -1.19 0.00 12.61
CA ASN A 295 -2.57 -0.31 12.24
C ASN A 295 -2.81 -1.81 12.06
N LEU A 296 -1.82 -2.53 11.52
CA LEU A 296 -1.84 -3.99 11.46
C LEU A 296 -1.82 -4.59 12.88
N ALA A 297 -0.96 -4.09 13.76
CA ALA A 297 -0.93 -4.53 15.15
C ALA A 297 -2.24 -4.22 15.90
N LEU A 298 -2.80 -3.02 15.70
CA LEU A 298 -4.05 -2.59 16.34
C LEU A 298 -5.26 -3.40 15.84
N SER A 299 -5.40 -3.57 14.52
CA SER A 299 -6.47 -4.36 13.91
C SER A 299 -6.40 -5.83 14.34
N THR A 300 -5.18 -6.38 14.46
CA THR A 300 -4.95 -7.74 14.98
C THR A 300 -5.42 -7.85 16.43
N ARG A 301 -4.97 -6.95 17.33
CA ARG A 301 -5.38 -6.96 18.74
C ARG A 301 -6.89 -6.86 18.92
N ARG A 302 -7.55 -5.98 18.16
CA ARG A 302 -9.01 -5.79 18.19
C ARG A 302 -9.77 -7.03 17.70
N ALA A 303 -9.34 -7.64 16.60
CA ALA A 303 -9.93 -8.90 16.12
C ALA A 303 -9.73 -10.05 17.11
N THR A 304 -8.53 -10.15 17.72
CA THR A 304 -8.27 -11.12 18.79
C THR A 304 -9.17 -10.88 19.99
N GLY A 305 -9.41 -9.62 20.37
CA GLY A 305 -10.38 -9.25 21.40
C GLY A 305 -11.79 -9.78 21.10
N LEU A 306 -12.28 -9.59 19.87
CA LEU A 306 -13.59 -10.11 19.46
C LEU A 306 -13.64 -11.64 19.43
N ARG A 307 -12.60 -12.27 18.91
CA ARG A 307 -12.48 -13.73 18.91
C ARG A 307 -12.52 -14.29 20.34
N ASN A 308 -11.81 -13.66 21.29
CA ASN A 308 -11.80 -14.09 22.69
C ASN A 308 -13.15 -13.86 23.37
N TYR A 309 -13.80 -12.73 23.10
CA TYR A 309 -15.16 -12.47 23.56
C TYR A 309 -16.12 -13.57 23.06
N LEU A 310 -16.14 -13.84 21.75
CA LEU A 310 -17.01 -14.86 21.18
C LEU A 310 -16.70 -16.26 21.70
N ALA A 311 -15.42 -16.62 21.86
CA ALA A 311 -15.01 -17.90 22.44
C ALA A 311 -15.52 -18.08 23.89
N SER A 312 -15.59 -16.99 24.67
CA SER A 312 -16.17 -17.04 26.02
C SER A 312 -17.69 -17.28 26.03
N GLN A 313 -18.40 -16.77 25.02
CA GLN A 313 -19.85 -16.94 24.89
C GLN A 313 -20.21 -18.28 24.24
N TYR A 314 -19.31 -18.81 23.40
CA TYR A 314 -19.50 -20.03 22.62
C TYR A 314 -18.32 -21.00 22.79
N PRO A 315 -18.13 -21.61 23.99
CA PRO A 315 -16.98 -22.48 24.25
C PRO A 315 -16.85 -23.66 23.27
N ALA A 316 -17.98 -24.24 22.84
CA ALA A 316 -18.00 -25.36 21.89
C ALA A 316 -17.56 -24.98 20.46
N GLN A 317 -17.51 -23.68 20.14
CA GLN A 317 -17.09 -23.16 18.83
C GLN A 317 -15.72 -22.46 18.91
N ALA A 318 -15.04 -22.49 20.07
CA ALA A 318 -13.80 -21.77 20.30
C ALA A 318 -12.68 -22.13 19.30
N ASP A 319 -12.61 -23.40 18.90
CA ASP A 319 -11.61 -23.93 17.95
C ASP A 319 -11.92 -23.58 16.49
N LEU A 320 -13.17 -23.17 16.20
CA LEU A 320 -13.61 -22.77 14.86
C LEU A 320 -13.34 -21.28 14.58
N LEU A 321 -13.04 -20.50 15.63
CA LEU A 321 -12.80 -19.06 15.56
C LEU A 321 -11.35 -18.75 15.17
N THR A 322 -11.20 -18.16 14.00
CA THR A 322 -9.90 -17.73 13.45
C THR A 322 -9.84 -16.23 13.28
N VAL A 323 -8.68 -15.63 13.53
CA VAL A 323 -8.44 -14.20 13.34
C VAL A 323 -7.69 -13.99 12.04
N VAL A 324 -8.19 -13.09 11.21
CA VAL A 324 -7.50 -12.63 10.01
C VAL A 324 -7.26 -11.13 10.15
N PRO A 325 -6.00 -10.67 10.19
CA PRO A 325 -5.69 -9.25 10.29
C PRO A 325 -5.98 -8.57 8.96
N GLY A 326 -6.85 -7.56 8.98
CA GLY A 326 -7.24 -6.76 7.83
C GLY A 326 -6.36 -5.54 7.60
N GLY A 327 -5.67 -5.03 8.65
CA GLY A 327 -4.89 -3.80 8.56
C GLY A 327 -5.81 -2.58 8.49
N GLU A 328 -5.52 -1.67 7.57
CA GLU A 328 -6.29 -0.43 7.38
C GLU A 328 -7.52 -0.66 6.47
N ASP A 329 -8.69 -0.13 6.86
CA ASP A 329 -9.92 -0.23 6.06
C ASP A 329 -10.05 0.86 4.99
N TRP A 330 -9.23 0.76 3.94
CA TRP A 330 -9.29 1.71 2.82
C TRP A 330 -10.56 1.59 1.97
N ALA A 331 -11.17 0.40 1.93
CA ALA A 331 -12.41 0.19 1.19
C ALA A 331 -13.57 0.90 1.90
N GLY A 332 -13.68 0.75 3.22
CA GLY A 332 -14.66 1.47 4.03
C GLY A 332 -14.47 3.00 3.99
N LEU A 333 -13.22 3.48 3.95
CA LEU A 333 -12.95 4.92 3.77
C LEU A 333 -13.43 5.41 2.39
N LEU A 334 -13.11 4.68 1.31
CA LEU A 334 -13.52 5.07 -0.03
C LEU A 334 -15.05 5.14 -0.13
N GLU A 335 -15.74 4.13 0.40
CA GLU A 335 -17.20 4.12 0.46
C GLU A 335 -17.76 5.28 1.29
N ALA A 336 -17.13 5.62 2.41
CA ALA A 336 -17.54 6.76 3.24
C ALA A 336 -17.36 8.10 2.52
N VAL A 337 -16.27 8.25 1.75
CA VAL A 337 -15.99 9.44 0.94
C VAL A 337 -16.98 9.55 -0.24
N GLU A 338 -17.26 8.45 -0.93
CA GLU A 338 -18.24 8.41 -2.02
C GLU A 338 -19.67 8.72 -1.55
N LYS A 339 -19.99 8.40 -0.30
CA LYS A 339 -21.29 8.71 0.33
C LYS A 339 -21.38 10.14 0.86
N ASP A 340 -20.26 10.85 0.98
CA ASP A 340 -20.25 12.23 1.46
C ASP A 340 -20.54 13.18 0.28
N LEU A 341 -21.73 13.79 0.29
CA LEU A 341 -22.29 14.64 -0.77
C LEU A 341 -21.51 15.95 -1.05
N LEU A 342 -20.30 16.08 -0.53
CA LEU A 342 -19.48 17.31 -0.57
C LEU A 342 -18.15 17.15 -1.30
N VAL A 343 -17.90 16.00 -1.94
CA VAL A 343 -16.75 15.84 -2.84
C VAL A 343 -17.17 16.27 -4.25
N PRO A 344 -16.63 17.38 -4.80
CA PRO A 344 -16.89 17.74 -6.19
C PRO A 344 -16.36 16.64 -7.12
N GLU A 345 -17.14 16.28 -8.14
CA GLU A 345 -16.77 15.33 -9.21
C GLU A 345 -15.42 15.66 -9.89
#